data_AF-A0A8J7DEC6-F1
#
_entry.id   AF-A0A8J7DEC6-F1
#
_cell.length_a   1.000
_cell.length_b   1.000
_cell.length_c   1.000
_cell.angle_alpha   90.00
_cell.angle_beta   90.00
_cell.angle_gamma   90.00
#
_symmetry.space_group_name_H-M   'P 1'
#
loop_
_entity.id
_entity.type
_entity.pdbx_description
1 polymer ?
#
loop_
_entity_poly.entity_id
_entity_poly.type
_entity_poly.pdbx_seq_one_letter_code
_entity_poly.pdbx_strand_id
1 'polypeptide(L)'
;MIFERLSILGFAGILLLLSAPAIADTVPTQDAARAGFTPPTYEYQPLPSADQLVSAEAWQTVGMNAVLVEDFPNALAAFDKAVDLSGASEPEILEQRGWVHYMAGEEEAAIADLQTAATLYLAEQQYSDYENARSMVGFLDDQLDAPAISLLPAQR
;
A
#
# COMPACT_ATOMS: atom_id res chain seq x y z
N MET A 1 34.29 38.46 34.72
CA MET A 1 33.81 37.40 33.82
C MET A 1 32.99 36.43 34.64
N ILE A 2 31.67 36.50 34.45
CA ILE A 2 30.63 35.45 34.55
C ILE A 2 30.45 34.69 35.88
N PHE A 3 29.25 34.87 36.40
CA PHE A 3 28.53 34.21 37.49
C PHE A 3 28.30 32.70 37.26
N GLU A 4 28.24 31.99 38.39
CA GLU A 4 27.35 30.87 38.77
C GLU A 4 26.90 29.85 37.72
N ARG A 5 27.09 28.55 38.03
CA ARG A 5 26.08 27.47 38.06
C ARG A 5 26.67 26.26 38.81
N LEU A 6 25.96 25.35 39.46
CA LEU A 6 24.62 25.28 40.07
C LEU A 6 24.59 23.87 40.70
N SER A 7 24.20 23.82 41.97
CA SER A 7 23.62 22.74 42.78
C SER A 7 23.61 21.28 42.29
N ILE A 8 24.12 20.44 43.19
CA ILE A 8 23.82 19.01 43.37
C ILE A 8 22.30 18.82 43.54
N LEU A 9 21.70 17.87 42.82
CA LEU A 9 20.66 17.00 43.39
C LEU A 9 20.55 15.72 42.56
N GLY A 10 21.03 14.62 43.13
CA GLY A 10 20.79 13.28 42.61
C GLY A 10 19.35 12.85 42.92
N PHE A 11 18.62 12.42 41.89
CA PHE A 11 17.38 11.67 42.01
C PHE A 11 17.27 10.75 40.79
N ALA A 12 17.69 9.50 40.95
CA ALA A 12 17.33 8.43 40.02
C ALA A 12 17.23 7.14 40.83
N GLY A 13 16.09 6.98 41.51
CA GLY A 13 15.78 5.78 42.27
C GLY A 13 14.28 5.73 42.57
N ILE A 14 13.63 4.73 41.95
CA ILE A 14 12.33 4.08 42.20
C ILE A 14 11.76 3.72 40.81
N LEU A 15 12.01 2.52 40.30
CA LEU A 15 11.30 1.24 40.53
C LEU A 15 10.00 1.14 39.72
N LEU A 16 9.94 0.22 38.74
CA LEU A 16 8.86 -0.76 38.60
C LEU A 16 9.12 -1.70 37.42
N LEU A 17 9.49 -2.94 37.74
CA LEU A 17 9.33 -4.11 36.87
C LEU A 17 7.82 -4.37 36.75
N LEU A 18 7.24 -4.16 35.56
CA LEU A 18 6.00 -4.81 35.16
C LEU A 18 6.31 -5.78 34.02
N SER A 19 6.27 -7.06 34.36
CA SER A 19 6.06 -8.14 33.40
C SER A 19 4.64 -8.06 32.85
N ALA A 20 4.49 -8.02 31.53
CA ALA A 20 3.24 -8.35 30.87
C ALA A 20 3.51 -9.47 29.85
N PRO A 21 2.82 -10.62 29.93
CA PRO A 21 2.71 -11.52 28.80
C PRO A 21 1.60 -10.98 27.88
N ALA A 22 1.84 -10.95 26.58
CA ALA A 22 0.74 -10.88 25.62
C ALA A 22 1.18 -11.61 24.36
N ILE A 23 0.69 -12.86 24.27
CA ILE A 23 0.40 -13.52 23.02
C ILE A 23 -0.39 -12.49 22.20
N ALA A 24 0.17 -12.03 21.08
CA ALA A 24 -0.61 -11.30 20.12
C ALA A 24 -1.55 -12.33 19.47
N ASP A 25 -2.72 -12.48 20.09
CA ASP A 25 -3.90 -13.03 19.45
C ASP A 25 -4.06 -12.30 18.11
N THR A 26 -4.23 -13.09 17.06
CA THR A 26 -4.49 -12.63 15.69
C THR A 26 -5.59 -11.56 15.69
N VAL A 27 -5.20 -10.30 15.47
CA VAL A 27 -6.16 -9.24 15.17
C VAL A 27 -6.71 -9.56 13.79
N PRO A 28 -8.03 -9.78 13.63
CA PRO A 28 -8.60 -9.86 12.30
C PRO A 28 -8.46 -8.46 11.69
N THR A 29 -7.70 -8.33 10.61
CA THR A 29 -7.57 -7.07 9.89
C THR A 29 -8.96 -6.61 9.47
N GLN A 30 -9.22 -5.33 9.73
CA GLN A 30 -10.46 -4.63 9.45
C GLN A 30 -10.61 -4.39 7.94
N ASP A 31 -10.59 -5.41 7.07
CA ASP A 31 -10.94 -5.23 5.65
C ASP A 31 -11.16 -6.51 4.82
N ALA A 32 -11.23 -7.68 5.45
CA ALA A 32 -11.79 -8.89 4.83
C ALA A 32 -13.27 -8.73 4.36
N ALA A 33 -13.86 -7.54 4.49
CA ALA A 33 -15.24 -7.16 4.18
C ALA A 33 -15.41 -6.35 2.87
N ARG A 34 -14.35 -5.90 2.19
CA ARG A 34 -14.43 -5.32 0.82
C ARG A 34 -14.42 -6.38 -0.30
N ALA A 35 -14.74 -7.62 0.06
CA ALA A 35 -14.38 -8.82 -0.69
C ALA A 35 -15.20 -9.03 -1.97
N GLY A 36 -14.72 -8.46 -3.08
CA GLY A 36 -15.04 -8.96 -4.43
C GLY A 36 -13.81 -9.35 -5.26
N PHE A 37 -12.61 -8.97 -4.82
CA PHE A 37 -11.36 -9.36 -5.46
C PHE A 37 -10.28 -9.70 -4.42
N THR A 38 -9.41 -10.65 -4.74
CA THR A 38 -8.25 -11.00 -3.92
C THR A 38 -7.04 -10.27 -4.48
N PRO A 39 -6.40 -9.35 -3.72
CA PRO A 39 -5.17 -8.71 -4.18
C PRO A 39 -4.11 -9.75 -4.56
N PRO A 40 -3.27 -9.46 -5.57
CA PRO A 40 -2.17 -10.33 -5.92
C PRO A 40 -1.25 -10.59 -4.72
N THR A 41 -0.80 -11.83 -4.57
CA THR A 41 0.20 -12.18 -3.56
C THR A 41 1.58 -11.81 -4.07
N TYR A 42 2.27 -10.94 -3.34
CA TYR A 42 3.65 -10.60 -3.64
C TYR A 42 4.62 -11.44 -2.81
N GLU A 43 5.82 -11.68 -3.33
CA GLU A 43 6.92 -12.26 -2.58
C GLU A 43 7.94 -11.19 -2.22
N TYR A 44 8.46 -11.24 -1.00
CA TYR A 44 9.52 -10.32 -0.59
C TYR A 44 10.74 -10.49 -1.49
N GLN A 45 11.23 -9.36 -2.01
CA GLN A 45 12.48 -9.29 -2.76
C GLN A 45 13.54 -8.52 -1.96
N PRO A 46 14.83 -8.84 -2.08
CA PRO A 46 15.87 -8.02 -1.46
C PRO A 46 15.77 -6.56 -1.93
N LEU A 47 15.81 -5.61 -1.00
CA LEU A 47 15.79 -4.20 -1.37
C LEU A 47 17.01 -3.86 -2.24
N PRO A 48 16.83 -3.15 -3.36
CA PRO A 48 17.93 -2.67 -4.18
C PRO A 48 18.81 -1.72 -3.36
N SER A 49 20.12 -1.75 -3.61
CA SER A 49 21.03 -0.79 -3.00
C SER A 49 20.77 0.62 -3.54
N ALA A 50 21.19 1.65 -2.79
CA ALA A 50 20.87 3.05 -3.14
C ALA A 50 21.37 3.45 -4.55
N ASP A 51 22.47 2.86 -5.02
CA ASP A 51 23.02 3.04 -6.37
C ASP A 51 22.21 2.33 -7.47
N GLN A 52 21.35 1.37 -7.11
CA GLN A 52 20.47 0.63 -8.01
C GLN A 52 19.09 1.26 -8.17
N LEU A 53 18.72 2.27 -7.35
CA LEU A 53 17.44 3.00 -7.41
C LEU A 53 17.37 3.99 -8.60
N VAL A 54 17.81 3.55 -9.77
CA VAL A 54 17.86 4.32 -11.02
C VAL A 54 16.94 3.76 -12.10
N SER A 55 16.33 2.59 -11.87
CA SER A 55 15.39 1.95 -12.80
C SER A 55 13.98 1.87 -12.21
N ALA A 56 12.99 1.79 -13.10
CA ALA A 56 11.60 1.57 -12.71
C ALA A 56 11.42 0.27 -11.91
N GLU A 57 12.06 -0.82 -12.35
CA GLU A 57 12.06 -2.14 -11.68
C GLU A 57 12.58 -2.08 -10.23
N ALA A 58 13.62 -1.29 -9.97
CA ALA A 58 14.15 -1.13 -8.62
C ALA A 58 13.13 -0.44 -7.71
N TRP A 59 12.46 0.61 -8.20
CA TRP A 59 11.41 1.30 -7.46
C TRP A 59 10.13 0.47 -7.32
N GLN A 60 9.78 -0.33 -8.34
CA GLN A 60 8.69 -1.31 -8.27
C GLN A 60 8.95 -2.31 -7.15
N THR A 61 10.17 -2.83 -7.04
CA THR A 61 10.58 -3.74 -5.96
C THR A 61 10.40 -3.12 -4.57
N VAL A 62 10.77 -1.84 -4.41
CA VAL A 62 10.55 -1.09 -3.16
C VAL A 62 9.04 -0.98 -2.87
N GLY A 63 8.23 -0.66 -3.88
CA GLY A 63 6.78 -0.56 -3.77
C GLY A 63 6.14 -1.86 -3.31
N MET A 64 6.46 -2.97 -3.97
CA MET A 64 5.95 -4.30 -3.62
C MET A 64 6.34 -4.71 -2.20
N ASN A 65 7.57 -4.44 -1.78
CA ASN A 65 8.01 -4.75 -0.42
C ASN A 65 7.28 -3.90 0.64
N ALA A 66 6.95 -2.65 0.33
CA ALA A 66 6.15 -1.81 1.20
C ALA A 66 4.70 -2.32 1.31
N VAL A 67 4.12 -2.82 0.22
CA VAL A 67 2.79 -3.47 0.23
C VAL A 67 2.76 -4.67 1.17
N LEU A 68 3.82 -5.49 1.22
CA LEU A 68 3.90 -6.67 2.10
C LEU A 68 3.80 -6.36 3.59
N VAL A 69 4.12 -5.13 3.97
CA VAL A 69 4.03 -4.65 5.36
C VAL A 69 2.90 -3.62 5.53
N GLU A 70 1.97 -3.56 4.56
CA GLU A 70 0.82 -2.66 4.53
C GLU A 70 1.19 -1.16 4.63
N ASP A 71 2.41 -0.79 4.20
CA ASP A 71 2.87 0.59 4.16
C ASP A 71 2.49 1.23 2.83
N PHE A 72 1.18 1.44 2.64
CA PHE A 72 0.61 1.98 1.41
C PHE A 72 1.18 3.37 1.03
N PRO A 73 1.42 4.31 1.97
CA PRO A 73 2.04 5.60 1.62
C PRO A 73 3.43 5.45 0.98
N ASN A 74 4.30 4.61 1.55
CA ASN A 74 5.62 4.37 0.96
C ASN A 74 5.54 3.53 -0.32
N ALA A 75 4.59 2.60 -0.41
CA ALA A 75 4.34 1.85 -1.62
C ALA A 75 3.96 2.78 -2.79
N LEU A 76 2.98 3.68 -2.59
CA LEU A 76 2.56 4.65 -3.60
C LEU A 76 3.71 5.57 -4.02
N ALA A 77 4.49 6.10 -3.07
CA ALA A 77 5.64 6.93 -3.41
C ALA A 77 6.69 6.19 -4.25
N ALA A 78 6.91 4.90 -3.99
CA ALA A 78 7.82 4.07 -4.78
C ALA A 78 7.25 3.76 -6.17
N PHE A 79 5.95 3.45 -6.26
CA PHE A 79 5.28 3.24 -7.55
C PHE A 79 5.25 4.50 -8.40
N ASP A 80 5.07 5.68 -7.81
CA ASP A 80 5.16 6.96 -8.51
C ASP A 80 6.53 7.14 -9.17
N LYS A 81 7.61 6.80 -8.46
CA LYS A 81 8.96 6.80 -9.03
C LYS A 81 9.12 5.78 -10.15
N ALA A 82 8.54 4.59 -9.98
CA ALA A 82 8.59 3.55 -11.00
C ALA A 82 7.87 3.99 -12.29
N VAL A 83 6.68 4.60 -12.17
CA VAL A 83 5.90 5.17 -13.28
C VAL A 83 6.63 6.33 -13.95
N ASP A 84 7.22 7.25 -13.18
CA ASP A 84 8.00 8.37 -13.70
C ASP A 84 9.19 7.89 -14.54
N LEU A 85 9.89 6.85 -14.07
CA LEU A 85 11.09 6.31 -14.73
C LEU A 85 10.77 5.47 -15.96
N SER A 86 9.63 4.76 -15.97
CA SER A 86 9.18 4.03 -17.15
C SER A 86 8.49 4.92 -18.20
N GLY A 87 8.08 6.13 -17.81
CA GLY A 87 7.28 7.00 -18.68
C GLY A 87 5.84 6.51 -18.82
N ALA A 88 5.32 5.82 -17.80
CA ALA A 88 3.97 5.25 -17.76
C ALA A 88 3.66 4.28 -18.93
N SER A 89 4.66 3.56 -19.42
CA SER A 89 4.51 2.58 -20.51
C SER A 89 4.49 1.12 -20.06
N GLU A 90 4.73 0.84 -18.78
CA GLU A 90 4.77 -0.51 -18.22
C GLU A 90 3.42 -0.82 -17.55
N PRO A 91 2.54 -1.62 -18.17
CA PRO A 91 1.19 -1.85 -17.66
C PRO A 91 1.16 -2.49 -16.27
N GLU A 92 2.12 -3.36 -15.96
CA GLU A 92 2.21 -4.04 -14.66
C GLU A 92 2.42 -3.06 -13.51
N ILE A 93 3.29 -2.06 -13.69
CA ILE A 93 3.56 -1.06 -12.65
C ILE A 93 2.29 -0.25 -12.35
N LEU A 94 1.52 0.09 -13.39
CA LEU A 94 0.25 0.80 -13.25
C LEU A 94 -0.82 -0.07 -12.59
N GLU A 95 -0.94 -1.34 -12.98
CA GLU A 95 -1.87 -2.28 -12.32
C GLU A 95 -1.54 -2.41 -10.83
N GLN A 96 -0.26 -2.64 -10.50
CA GLN A 96 0.19 -2.77 -9.12
C GLN A 96 -0.08 -1.49 -8.31
N ARG A 97 0.19 -0.29 -8.86
CA ARG A 97 -0.16 0.97 -8.18
C ARG A 97 -1.67 1.10 -7.99
N GLY A 98 -2.48 0.70 -8.98
CA GLY A 98 -3.94 0.65 -8.89
C GLY A 98 -4.43 -0.24 -7.75
N TRP A 99 -3.81 -1.41 -7.55
CA TRP A 99 -4.05 -2.27 -6.39
C TRP A 99 -3.73 -1.56 -5.07
N VAL A 100 -2.62 -0.84 -4.99
CA VAL A 100 -2.25 -0.10 -3.78
C VAL A 100 -3.24 1.04 -3.49
N HIS A 101 -3.65 1.79 -4.50
CA HIS A 101 -4.69 2.81 -4.36
C HIS A 101 -5.97 2.21 -3.79
N TYR A 102 -6.42 1.07 -4.31
CA TYR A 102 -7.60 0.38 -3.76
C TYR A 102 -7.42 -0.04 -2.30
N MET A 103 -6.27 -0.64 -1.94
CA MET A 103 -5.97 -1.01 -0.55
C MET A 103 -5.87 0.20 0.39
N ALA A 104 -5.46 1.36 -0.14
CA ALA A 104 -5.44 2.63 0.58
C ALA A 104 -6.83 3.31 0.65
N GLY A 105 -7.84 2.78 -0.02
CA GLY A 105 -9.18 3.36 -0.11
C GLY A 105 -9.32 4.51 -1.10
N GLU A 106 -8.39 4.64 -2.05
CA GLU A 106 -8.35 5.66 -3.10
C GLU A 106 -8.92 5.09 -4.42
N GLU A 107 -10.21 4.78 -4.42
CA GLU A 107 -10.88 4.01 -5.48
C GLU A 107 -10.84 4.70 -6.87
N GLU A 108 -11.01 6.03 -6.93
CA GLU A 108 -10.93 6.76 -8.20
C GLU A 108 -9.53 6.74 -8.80
N ALA A 109 -8.50 6.80 -7.96
CA ALA A 109 -7.11 6.69 -8.40
C ALA A 109 -6.80 5.27 -8.88
N ALA A 110 -7.30 4.26 -8.18
CA ALA A 110 -7.20 2.87 -8.60
C ALA A 110 -7.81 2.65 -9.99
N ILE A 111 -9.03 3.15 -10.22
CA ILE A 111 -9.71 3.04 -11.52
C ILE A 111 -8.87 3.67 -12.64
N ALA A 112 -8.32 4.87 -12.42
CA ALA A 112 -7.54 5.58 -13.43
C ALA A 112 -6.28 4.79 -13.86
N ASP A 113 -5.55 4.24 -12.90
CA ASP A 113 -4.37 3.41 -13.17
C ASP A 113 -4.73 2.11 -13.88
N LEU A 114 -5.75 1.40 -13.40
CA LEU A 114 -6.19 0.13 -13.97
C LEU A 114 -6.73 0.28 -15.39
N GLN A 115 -7.40 1.39 -15.71
CA GLN A 115 -7.84 1.70 -17.08
C GLN A 115 -6.66 1.92 -18.03
N THR A 116 -5.62 2.60 -17.54
CA THR A 116 -4.39 2.83 -18.29
C THR A 116 -3.65 1.50 -18.51
N ALA A 117 -3.49 0.69 -17.47
CA ALA A 117 -2.90 -0.65 -17.55
C ALA A 117 -3.65 -1.55 -18.54
N ALA A 118 -4.99 -1.60 -18.46
CA ALA A 118 -5.81 -2.37 -19.40
C ALA A 118 -5.59 -1.94 -20.86
N THR A 119 -5.49 -0.63 -21.12
CA THR A 119 -5.26 -0.13 -22.49
C THR A 119 -3.91 -0.60 -23.05
N LEU A 120 -2.87 -0.58 -22.22
CA LEU A 120 -1.53 -1.03 -22.58
C LEU A 120 -1.47 -2.55 -22.75
N TYR A 121 -2.03 -3.32 -21.82
CA TYR A 121 -2.13 -4.78 -21.93
C TYR A 121 -2.83 -5.24 -23.21
N LEU A 122 -3.91 -4.55 -23.59
CA LEU A 122 -4.62 -4.83 -24.85
C LEU A 122 -3.73 -4.55 -26.07
N ALA A 123 -2.97 -3.45 -26.06
CA ALA A 123 -2.05 -3.10 -27.14
C ALA A 123 -0.91 -4.13 -27.28
N GLU A 124 -0.47 -4.70 -26.16
CA GLU A 124 0.56 -5.75 -26.07
C GLU A 124 0.02 -7.17 -26.29
N GLN A 125 -1.30 -7.33 -26.52
CA GLN A 125 -1.99 -8.62 -26.68
C GLN A 125 -1.90 -9.51 -25.42
N GLN A 126 -1.72 -8.91 -24.25
CA GLN A 126 -1.75 -9.57 -22.94
C GLN A 126 -3.20 -9.67 -22.45
N TYR A 127 -3.99 -10.53 -23.10
CA TYR A 127 -5.44 -10.58 -22.91
C TYR A 127 -5.87 -10.98 -21.48
N SER A 128 -5.11 -11.84 -20.82
CA SER A 128 -5.40 -12.26 -19.44
C SER A 128 -5.30 -11.07 -18.48
N ASP A 129 -4.22 -10.29 -18.59
CA ASP A 129 -3.97 -9.15 -17.69
C ASP A 129 -4.90 -7.98 -18.01
N TYR A 130 -5.22 -7.79 -19.30
CA TYR A 130 -6.30 -6.89 -19.73
C TYR A 130 -7.65 -7.25 -19.08
N GLU A 131 -8.05 -8.52 -19.10
CA GLU A 131 -9.31 -8.97 -18.51
C GLU A 131 -9.33 -8.79 -16.98
N ASN A 132 -8.21 -9.06 -16.31
CA ASN A 132 -8.06 -8.84 -14.87
C ASN A 132 -8.24 -7.37 -14.51
N ALA A 133 -7.48 -6.48 -15.15
CA ALA A 133 -7.56 -5.03 -14.90
C ALA A 133 -8.96 -4.47 -15.20
N ARG A 134 -9.59 -4.88 -16.31
CA ARG A 134 -10.97 -4.47 -16.65
C ARG A 134 -12.01 -4.99 -15.67
N SER A 135 -11.84 -6.21 -15.16
CA SER A 135 -12.75 -6.78 -14.16
C SER A 135 -12.69 -5.99 -12.86
N MET A 136 -11.49 -5.60 -12.43
CA MET A 136 -11.33 -4.76 -11.25
C MET A 136 -11.93 -3.37 -11.44
N VAL A 137 -11.73 -2.73 -12.61
CA VAL A 137 -12.38 -1.44 -12.93
C VAL A 137 -13.90 -1.54 -12.81
N GLY A 138 -14.52 -2.56 -13.42
CA GLY A 138 -15.97 -2.74 -13.35
C GLY A 138 -16.47 -2.97 -11.92
N PHE A 139 -15.72 -3.73 -11.12
CA PHE A 139 -16.03 -3.93 -9.70
C PHE A 139 -15.99 -2.62 -8.90
N LEU A 140 -15.00 -1.75 -9.14
CA LEU A 140 -14.89 -0.47 -8.45
C LEU A 140 -15.95 0.53 -8.92
N ASP A 141 -16.23 0.59 -10.23
CA ASP A 141 -17.32 1.42 -10.79
C ASP A 141 -18.67 1.05 -10.14
N ASP A 142 -18.97 -0.25 -10.01
CA ASP A 142 -20.20 -0.74 -9.38
C ASP A 142 -20.30 -0.35 -7.89
N GLN A 143 -19.17 -0.29 -7.17
CA GLN A 143 -19.14 0.14 -5.76
C GLN A 143 -19.40 1.65 -5.62
N LEU A 144 -18.81 2.46 -6.49
CA LEU A 144 -18.98 3.91 -6.50
C LEU A 144 -20.40 4.32 -6.90
N ASP A 145 -21.02 3.57 -7.82
CA ASP A 145 -22.39 3.82 -8.29
C ASP A 145 -23.48 3.29 -7.33
N ALA A 146 -23.11 2.44 -6.36
CA ALA A 146 -24.06 1.89 -5.41
C ALA A 146 -24.68 3.02 -4.55
N PRO A 147 -26.03 3.14 -4.49
CA PRO A 147 -26.66 4.15 -3.65
C PRO A 147 -26.28 3.89 -2.20
N ALA A 148 -25.91 4.95 -1.46
CA ALA A 148 -25.40 4.93 -0.07
C ALA A 148 -26.42 4.41 0.99
N ILE A 149 -27.10 3.31 0.72
CA ILE A 149 -28.19 2.77 1.53
C ILE A 149 -27.62 1.77 2.54
N SER A 150 -27.45 2.27 3.78
CA SER A 150 -27.45 1.53 5.05
C SER A 150 -26.39 0.43 5.25
N LEU A 151 -25.12 0.82 5.41
CA LEU A 151 -24.22 0.15 6.34
C LEU A 151 -24.46 0.69 7.77
N LEU A 152 -25.67 0.50 8.31
CA LEU A 152 -25.83 0.63 9.75
C LEU A 152 -25.25 -0.64 10.37
N PRO A 153 -24.19 -0.56 11.20
CA PRO A 153 -23.68 -1.74 11.89
C PRO A 153 -24.79 -2.29 12.77
N ALA A 154 -25.09 -3.58 12.63
CA ALA A 154 -25.99 -4.29 13.51
C ALA A 154 -25.41 -4.25 14.93
N GLN A 155 -25.90 -3.32 15.74
CA GLN A 155 -25.64 -3.27 17.18
C GLN A 155 -26.20 -4.56 17.80
N ARG A 156 -25.34 -5.40 18.37
CA ARG A 156 -25.70 -6.37 19.39
C ARG A 156 -24.66 -6.34 20.49
#